data_AF-A0A7C5N0W7-F1
#
_entry.id   AF-A0A7C5N0W7-F1
#
_cell.length_a   1.000
_cell.length_b   1.000
_cell.length_c   1.000
_cell.angle_alpha   90.00
_cell.angle_beta   90.00
_cell.angle_gamma   90.00
#
_symmetry.space_group_name_H-M   'P 1'
#
loop_
_entity.id
_entity.type
_entity.pdbx_description
1 polymer ?
#
loop_
_entity_poly.entity_id
_entity_poly.type
_entity_poly.pdbx_seq_one_letter_code
_entity_poly.pdbx_strand_id
1 'polypeptide(L)'
;MKYVSAVRSRAGAPRCAALGERAESPQQEAAVGALLAALSLVPLTPASAQRAAAVQRRLSAAGQAIGMADSLIAGICLEHGAMLMTRSRKHFERVDGLYLGIMD
;
A
#
# COMPACT_ATOMS: atom_id res chain seq x y z
N MET A 1 9.17 1.12 7.86
CA MET A 1 8.87 1.58 6.48
C MET A 1 7.63 0.84 6.03
N LYS A 2 6.65 1.48 5.36
CA LYS A 2 5.47 0.74 4.86
C LYS A 2 5.78 0.20 3.47
N TYR A 3 5.72 -1.11 3.28
CA TYR A 3 5.95 -1.80 2.01
C TYR A 3 4.64 -2.27 1.42
N VAL A 4 4.52 -2.30 0.09
CA VAL A 4 3.40 -2.91 -0.62
C VAL A 4 3.89 -4.20 -1.30
N SER A 5 3.41 -5.34 -0.85
CA SER A 5 3.72 -6.67 -1.41
C SER A 5 2.57 -7.15 -2.29
N ALA A 6 2.85 -7.61 -3.50
CA ALA A 6 1.85 -8.22 -4.34
C ALA A 6 1.62 -9.71 -3.97
N VAL A 7 0.40 -10.08 -3.62
CA VAL A 7 -0.06 -11.48 -3.51
C VAL A 7 -0.84 -11.82 -4.79
N ARG A 8 -0.38 -12.78 -5.60
CA ARG A 8 -1.12 -13.23 -6.78
C ARG A 8 -2.54 -13.68 -6.38
N SER A 9 -3.57 -13.14 -7.04
CA SER A 9 -4.94 -13.68 -6.98
C SER A 9 -5.07 -14.89 -7.90
N ARG A 10 -5.88 -15.88 -7.52
CA ARG A 10 -6.34 -16.94 -8.45
C ARG A 10 -7.29 -16.40 -9.54
N ALA A 11 -7.77 -15.16 -9.40
CA ALA A 11 -8.70 -14.47 -10.30
C ALA A 11 -8.10 -13.16 -10.85
N GLY A 12 -7.17 -13.26 -11.80
CA GLY A 12 -6.81 -12.19 -12.76
C GLY A 12 -6.00 -10.99 -12.27
N ALA A 13 -6.34 -10.33 -11.16
CA ALA A 13 -5.70 -9.08 -10.71
C ALA A 13 -4.69 -9.29 -9.56
N PRO A 14 -3.56 -8.55 -9.52
CA PRO A 14 -2.63 -8.60 -8.39
C PRO A 14 -3.28 -8.09 -7.10
N ARG A 15 -3.08 -8.74 -5.95
CA ARG A 15 -3.46 -8.19 -4.63
C ARG A 15 -2.25 -7.49 -4.05
N CYS A 16 -2.41 -6.44 -3.25
CA CYS A 16 -1.34 -5.71 -2.60
C CYS A 16 -1.55 -5.73 -1.07
N ALA A 17 -0.55 -6.15 -0.29
CA ALA A 17 -0.56 -6.17 1.16
C ALA A 17 0.42 -5.13 1.70
N ALA A 18 -0.05 -4.26 2.60
CA ALA A 18 0.80 -3.26 3.23
C ALA A 18 1.47 -3.81 4.50
N LEU A 19 2.80 -3.89 4.55
CA LEU A 19 3.58 -4.30 5.71
C LEU A 19 4.28 -3.11 6.33
N GLY A 20 4.03 -2.82 7.61
CA GLY A 20 4.64 -1.72 8.34
C GLY A 20 5.45 -2.24 9.51
N GLU A 21 6.73 -2.52 9.31
CA GLU A 21 7.64 -2.90 10.40
C GLU A 21 8.77 -1.88 10.57
N ARG A 22 9.18 -1.69 11.83
CA ARG A 22 10.38 -0.96 12.24
C ARG A 22 11.30 -1.99 12.87
N ALA A 23 12.52 -2.11 12.36
CA ALA A 23 13.56 -2.87 13.01
C ALA A 23 14.37 -1.92 13.90
N GLU A 24 14.48 -2.24 15.17
CA GLU A 24 15.19 -1.43 16.18
C GLU A 24 16.37 -2.22 16.79
N SER A 25 16.63 -3.41 16.25
CA SER A 25 17.74 -4.29 16.59
C SER A 25 18.22 -5.05 15.35
N PRO A 26 19.49 -5.51 15.32
CA PRO A 26 20.02 -6.31 14.21
C PRO A 26 19.22 -7.59 13.94
N GLN A 27 18.65 -8.21 14.98
CA GLN A 27 17.81 -9.39 14.86
C GLN A 27 16.49 -9.07 14.13
N GLN A 28 15.88 -7.92 14.43
CA GLN A 28 14.69 -7.46 13.72
C GLN A 28 15.02 -7.07 12.27
N GLU A 29 16.17 -6.47 12.01
CA GLU A 29 16.60 -6.13 10.64
C GLU A 29 16.76 -7.40 9.78
N ALA A 30 17.38 -8.44 10.33
CA ALA A 30 17.51 -9.73 9.66
C ALA A 30 16.15 -10.38 9.39
N ALA A 31 15.23 -10.34 10.36
CA ALA A 31 13.88 -10.88 10.20
C ALA A 31 13.09 -10.12 9.11
N VAL A 32 13.15 -8.78 9.11
CA VAL A 32 12.53 -7.94 8.07
C VAL A 32 13.14 -8.25 6.70
N GLY A 33 14.47 -8.39 6.61
CA GLY A 33 15.16 -8.74 5.35
C GLY A 33 14.70 -10.08 4.80
N ALA A 34 14.61 -11.11 5.65
CA ALA A 34 14.12 -12.44 5.26
C ALA A 34 12.65 -12.40 4.78
N LEU A 35 11.80 -11.64 5.49
CA LEU A 35 10.40 -11.45 5.09
C LEU A 35 10.28 -10.75 3.73
N LEU A 36 11.02 -9.65 3.53
CA LEU A 36 11.00 -8.91 2.27
C LEU A 36 11.50 -9.76 1.10
N ALA A 37 12.53 -10.59 1.31
CA ALA A 37 13.04 -11.51 0.29
C ALA A 37 12.03 -12.59 -0.12
N ALA A 38 11.11 -12.97 0.77
CA ALA A 38 10.05 -13.94 0.50
C ALA A 38 8.83 -13.35 -0.23
N LEU A 39 8.77 -12.02 -0.38
CA LEU A 39 7.61 -11.31 -0.93
C LEU A 39 7.89 -10.74 -2.32
N SER A 40 6.85 -10.71 -3.16
CA SER A 40 6.91 -9.98 -4.43
C SER A 40 6.67 -8.50 -4.17
N LEU A 41 7.72 -7.69 -4.15
CA LEU A 41 7.61 -6.26 -3.92
C LEU A 41 7.14 -5.53 -5.19
N VAL A 42 6.24 -4.57 -5.02
CA VAL A 42 5.80 -3.68 -6.11
C VAL A 42 6.54 -2.34 -5.97
N PRO A 43 7.24 -1.87 -7.01
CA PRO A 43 8.00 -0.63 -6.92
C PRO A 43 7.08 0.59 -6.85
N LEU A 44 7.54 1.64 -6.17
CA LEU A 44 7.00 2.99 -6.36
C LEU A 44 7.55 3.54 -7.67
N THR A 45 6.65 3.87 -8.59
CA THR A 45 6.99 4.45 -9.90
C THR A 45 6.59 5.94 -9.93
N PRO A 46 7.07 6.71 -10.92
CA PRO A 46 6.55 8.06 -11.14
C PRO A 46 5.03 8.10 -11.35
N ALA A 47 4.44 7.07 -12.00
CA ALA A 47 3.01 7.02 -12.25
C ALA A 47 2.21 6.78 -10.95
N SER A 48 2.64 5.87 -10.08
CA SER A 48 2.03 5.70 -8.76
C SER A 48 2.23 6.92 -7.87
N ALA A 49 3.38 7.58 -7.93
CA ALA A 49 3.62 8.82 -7.19
C ALA A 49 2.67 9.95 -7.65
N GLN A 50 2.41 10.08 -8.96
CA GLN A 50 1.44 11.04 -9.48
C GLN A 50 0.01 10.73 -9.02
N ARG A 51 -0.38 9.45 -9.01
CA ARG A 51 -1.68 9.01 -8.48
C ARG A 51 -1.79 9.32 -6.98
N ALA A 52 -0.74 9.04 -6.20
CA ALA A 52 -0.68 9.37 -4.79
C ALA A 52 -0.85 10.88 -4.53
N ALA A 53 -0.18 11.72 -5.33
CA ALA A 53 -0.33 13.17 -5.24
C ALA A 53 -1.77 13.63 -5.58
N ALA A 54 -2.42 12.98 -6.55
CA ALA A 54 -3.81 13.27 -6.88
C ALA A 54 -4.75 12.90 -5.72
N VAL A 55 -4.56 11.73 -5.10
CA VAL A 55 -5.29 11.30 -3.90
C VAL A 55 -5.11 12.30 -2.77
N GLN A 56 -3.87 12.70 -2.48
CA GLN A 56 -3.56 13.66 -1.44
C GLN A 56 -4.25 15.01 -1.68
N ARG A 57 -4.16 15.56 -2.89
CA ARG A 57 -4.82 16.84 -3.24
C ARG A 57 -6.33 16.77 -3.05
N ARG A 58 -6.97 15.71 -3.54
CA ARG A 58 -8.42 15.52 -3.45
C ARG A 58 -8.87 15.44 -1.99
N LEU A 59 -8.24 14.58 -1.20
CA LEU A 59 -8.62 14.36 0.19
C LEU A 59 -8.31 15.57 1.07
N SER A 60 -7.20 16.26 0.84
CA SER A 60 -6.88 17.50 1.55
C SER A 60 -7.91 18.59 1.26
N ALA A 61 -8.33 18.75 0.01
CA ALA A 61 -9.37 19.71 -0.36
C ALA A 61 -10.73 19.40 0.31
N ALA A 62 -11.00 18.13 0.61
CA ALA A 62 -12.20 17.68 1.31
C ALA A 62 -12.06 17.65 2.85
N GLY A 63 -10.93 18.07 3.43
CA GLY A 63 -10.68 18.00 4.87
C GLY A 63 -10.51 16.57 5.40
N GLN A 64 -10.20 15.61 4.52
CA GLN A 64 -10.14 14.17 4.79
C GLN A 64 -8.74 13.57 4.54
N ALA A 65 -7.70 14.40 4.56
CA ALA A 65 -6.33 14.01 4.25
C ALA A 65 -5.91 12.72 4.98
N ILE A 66 -5.24 11.84 4.24
CA ILE A 66 -4.53 10.67 4.76
C ILE A 66 -3.02 10.94 4.77
N GLY A 67 -2.27 10.15 5.54
CA GLY A 67 -0.82 10.32 5.61
C GLY A 67 -0.11 10.03 4.29
N MET A 68 1.03 10.65 4.04
CA MET A 68 1.80 10.50 2.79
C MET A 68 2.10 9.04 2.44
N ALA A 69 2.47 8.23 3.42
CA ALA A 69 2.72 6.80 3.19
C ALA A 69 1.45 6.07 2.72
N ASP A 70 0.28 6.41 3.26
CA ASP A 70 -1.00 5.82 2.83
C ASP A 70 -1.37 6.31 1.41
N SER A 71 -1.11 7.58 1.11
CA SER A 71 -1.25 8.12 -0.26
C SER A 71 -0.38 7.36 -1.27
N LEU A 72 0.88 7.07 -0.93
CA LEU A 72 1.79 6.30 -1.80
C LEU A 72 1.31 4.86 -2.00
N ILE A 73 0.87 4.18 -0.94
CA ILE A 73 0.28 2.83 -1.02
C ILE A 73 -0.94 2.83 -1.95
N ALA A 74 -1.83 3.82 -1.77
CA ALA A 74 -3.01 3.97 -2.62
C ALA A 74 -2.62 4.23 -4.08
N GLY A 75 -1.63 5.09 -4.32
CA GLY A 75 -1.11 5.36 -5.67
C GLY A 75 -0.57 4.12 -6.38
N ILE A 76 0.19 3.28 -5.67
CA ILE A 76 0.68 1.98 -6.18
C ILE A 76 -0.50 1.06 -6.52
N CYS A 77 -1.46 0.91 -5.60
CA CYS A 77 -2.61 0.03 -5.84
C CYS A 77 -3.46 0.51 -7.02
N LEU A 78 -3.66 1.83 -7.16
CA LEU A 78 -4.40 2.43 -8.27
C LEU A 78 -3.68 2.28 -9.62
N GLU A 79 -2.34 2.34 -9.64
CA GLU A 79 -1.56 2.09 -10.85
C GLU A 79 -1.76 0.66 -11.36
N HIS A 80 -1.75 -0.32 -10.46
CA HIS A 80 -1.80 -1.74 -10.80
C HIS A 80 -3.21 -2.33 -10.79
N GLY A 81 -4.26 -1.54 -10.48
CA GLY A 81 -5.61 -2.05 -10.28
C GLY A 81 -5.70 -3.09 -9.17
N ALA A 82 -4.83 -2.98 -8.16
CA ALA A 82 -4.63 -4.00 -7.16
C ALA A 82 -5.58 -3.84 -5.97
N MET A 83 -5.97 -4.96 -5.36
CA MET A 83 -6.74 -4.96 -4.12
C MET A 83 -5.85 -4.79 -2.91
N LEU A 84 -6.04 -3.73 -2.14
CA LEU A 84 -5.31 -3.45 -0.91
C LEU A 84 -5.89 -4.26 0.26
N MET A 85 -5.07 -5.14 0.83
CA MET A 85 -5.35 -5.81 2.11
C MET A 85 -4.84 -4.92 3.25
N THR A 86 -5.73 -4.49 4.14
CA THR A 86 -5.37 -3.58 5.23
C THR A 86 -6.31 -3.71 6.43
N ARG A 87 -5.75 -3.58 7.65
CA ARG A 87 -6.53 -3.41 8.89
C ARG A 87 -7.04 -1.97 9.08
N SER A 88 -6.44 -1.00 8.39
CA SER A 88 -6.76 0.43 8.49
C SER A 88 -7.78 0.89 7.45
N ARG A 89 -8.85 0.11 7.25
CA ARG A 89 -9.83 0.30 6.16
C ARG A 89 -10.40 1.72 6.11
N LYS A 90 -10.67 2.33 7.27
CA LYS A 90 -11.25 3.68 7.41
C LYS A 90 -10.45 4.80 6.74
N HIS A 91 -9.14 4.64 6.56
CA HIS A 91 -8.32 5.63 5.87
C HIS A 91 -8.47 5.48 4.35
N PHE A 92 -8.46 4.23 3.88
CA PHE A 92 -8.39 3.90 2.46
C PHE A 92 -9.76 3.89 1.77
N GLU A 93 -10.86 3.73 2.52
CA GLU A 93 -12.22 3.79 1.97
C GLU A 93 -12.57 5.15 1.36
N ARG A 94 -11.81 6.19 1.70
CA ARG A 94 -11.95 7.55 1.17
C ARG A 94 -11.33 7.72 -0.21
N VAL A 95 -10.52 6.75 -0.65
CA VAL A 95 -9.79 6.83 -1.91
C VAL A 95 -10.63 6.21 -3.03
N ASP A 96 -11.08 7.04 -3.96
CA ASP A 96 -11.84 6.58 -5.12
C ASP A 96 -11.03 5.63 -6.01
N GLY A 97 -11.70 4.57 -6.47
CA GLY A 97 -11.12 3.57 -7.36
C GLY A 97 -10.21 2.54 -6.67
N LEU A 98 -10.05 2.59 -5.35
CA LEU A 98 -9.24 1.64 -4.60
C LEU A 98 -10.07 0.42 -4.16
N TYR A 99 -9.63 -0.79 -4.55
CA TYR A 99 -10.25 -2.03 -4.09
C TYR A 99 -9.72 -2.42 -2.71
N LEU A 100 -10.61 -2.73 -1.76
CA LEU A 100 -10.24 -3.06 -0.37
C LEU A 100 -10.69 -4.47 0.02
N GLY A 101 -9.73 -5.32 0.38
CA GLY A 101 -9.98 -6.65 0.94
C GLY A 101 -9.86 -6.68 2.46
N ILE A 102 -10.33 -7.78 3.06
CA ILE A 102 -10.20 -8.08 4.49
C ILE A 102 -9.01 -9.04 4.65
N MET A 103 -8.26 -8.86 5.73
CA MET A 103 -7.20 -9.79 6.13
C MET A 103 -7.74 -10.59 7.32
N ASP A 104 -8.24 -11.79 7.03
CA ASP A 104 -8.77 -12.74 8.02
C ASP A 104 -7.63 -13.34 8.88
#